data_AF-A0A1M6RHP4-F1
#
_entry.id   AF-A0A1M6RHP4-F1
#
_cell.length_a   1.000
_cell.length_b   1.000
_cell.length_c   1.000
_cell.angle_alpha   90.00
_cell.angle_beta   90.00
_cell.angle_gamma   90.00
#
_symmetry.space_group_name_H-M   'P 1'
#
loop_
_entity.id
_entity.type
_entity.pdbx_description
1 polymer ?
#
loop_
_entity_poly.entity_id
_entity_poly.type
_entity_poly.pdbx_seq_one_letter_code
_entity_poly.pdbx_strand_id
1 'polypeptide(L)'
;MKKLFSLLSIIGIIALSNCSQVPENNDPILGIWAKTGSSTIEGKGTETTREEWIFNDVYLGRYQSYSNSKLVFYTDFKWSFENGTYTIIYGDPQVTDVTVSLVKAQDPEILALGNGSVFATRE
;
A
#
# COMPACT_ATOMS: atom_id res chain seq x y z
N MET A 1 43.28 -10.73 35.28
CA MET A 1 41.80 -10.85 35.39
C MET A 1 41.04 -9.66 34.81
N LYS A 2 41.32 -8.39 35.20
CA LYS A 2 40.60 -7.20 34.68
C LYS A 2 40.56 -7.07 33.14
N LYS A 3 41.65 -7.43 32.44
CA LYS A 3 41.69 -7.38 30.96
C LYS A 3 40.81 -8.43 30.28
N LEU A 4 40.57 -9.57 30.94
CA LEU A 4 39.72 -10.64 30.42
C LEU A 4 38.24 -10.25 30.51
N PHE A 5 37.85 -9.65 31.65
CA PHE A 5 36.51 -9.12 31.85
C PHE A 5 36.20 -7.99 30.85
N SER A 6 37.15 -7.08 30.61
CA SER A 6 36.95 -6.02 29.61
C SER A 6 36.76 -6.55 28.19
N LEU A 7 37.45 -7.63 27.81
CA LEU A 7 37.29 -8.25 26.50
C LEU A 7 35.92 -8.93 26.35
N LEU A 8 35.49 -9.64 27.41
CA LEU A 8 34.16 -10.25 27.49
C LEU A 8 33.04 -9.19 27.44
N SER A 9 33.24 -8.03 28.07
CA SER A 9 32.30 -6.90 27.99
C SER A 9 32.16 -6.37 26.56
N ILE A 10 33.26 -6.21 25.83
CA ILE A 10 33.24 -5.73 24.43
C ILE A 10 32.54 -6.75 23.52
N ILE A 11 32.85 -8.04 23.67
CA ILE A 11 32.20 -9.12 22.91
C ILE A 11 30.70 -9.18 23.22
N GLY A 12 30.32 -9.00 24.49
CA GLY A 12 28.92 -8.94 24.91
C GLY A 12 28.15 -7.77 24.30
N ILE A 13 28.76 -6.58 24.22
CA ILE A 13 28.15 -5.42 23.58
C ILE A 13 27.95 -5.68 22.08
N ILE A 14 28.96 -6.24 21.40
CA ILE A 14 28.89 -6.55 19.95
C ILE A 14 27.80 -7.60 19.65
N ALA A 15 27.69 -8.63 20.50
CA ALA A 15 26.68 -9.69 20.35
C ALA A 15 25.25 -9.19 20.58
N LEU A 16 25.06 -8.18 21.45
CA LEU A 16 23.74 -7.56 21.70
C LEU A 16 23.40 -6.47 20.68
N SER A 17 24.38 -5.91 19.97
CA SER A 17 24.16 -4.95 18.88
C SER A 17 23.76 -5.58 17.54
N ASN A 18 23.34 -6.85 17.54
CA ASN A 18 22.74 -7.48 16.37
C ASN A 18 21.31 -6.95 16.19
N CYS A 19 21.19 -5.73 15.66
CA CYS A 19 19.93 -5.25 15.10
C CYS A 19 19.55 -6.21 13.97
N SER A 20 18.49 -7.00 14.15
CA SER A 20 18.02 -7.90 13.09
C SER A 20 17.71 -7.06 11.85
N GLN A 21 18.26 -7.46 10.70
CA GLN A 21 17.88 -6.85 9.43
C GLN A 21 16.37 -7.00 9.26
N VAL A 22 15.67 -5.90 8.99
CA VAL A 22 14.25 -5.93 8.67
C VAL A 22 14.11 -6.74 7.37
N PRO A 23 13.31 -7.81 7.34
CA PRO A 23 13.08 -8.56 6.11
C PRO A 23 12.55 -7.62 5.03
N GLU A 24 13.18 -7.65 3.86
CA GLU A 24 12.68 -6.89 2.71
C GLU A 24 11.36 -7.51 2.24
N ASN A 25 10.33 -6.68 2.11
CA ASN A 25 9.06 -7.08 1.55
C ASN A 25 9.04 -6.67 0.07
N ASN A 26 9.09 -7.68 -0.80
CA ASN A 26 9.09 -7.51 -2.26
C ASN A 26 7.74 -7.95 -2.85
N ASP A 27 6.64 -7.75 -2.11
CA ASP A 27 5.31 -8.13 -2.57
C ASP A 27 4.96 -7.41 -3.89
N PRO A 28 4.40 -8.11 -4.90
CA PRO A 28 4.05 -7.48 -6.15
C PRO A 28 2.95 -6.42 -6.05
N ILE A 29 2.19 -6.34 -4.95
CA ILE A 29 1.21 -5.25 -4.77
C ILE A 29 1.84 -3.88 -4.61
N LEU A 30 3.11 -3.83 -4.19
CA LEU A 30 3.83 -2.58 -3.94
C LEU A 30 3.80 -1.65 -5.14
N GLY A 31 3.75 -0.34 -4.87
CA GLY A 31 3.64 0.70 -5.88
C GLY A 31 2.28 1.40 -5.89
N ILE A 32 2.00 2.09 -6.99
CA ILE A 32 0.80 2.92 -7.16
C ILE A 32 -0.21 2.21 -8.05
N TRP A 33 -1.45 2.24 -7.59
CA TRP A 33 -2.61 1.77 -8.33
C TRP A 33 -3.60 2.91 -8.47
N ALA A 34 -4.18 3.08 -9.64
CA ALA A 34 -5.08 4.18 -9.91
C ALA A 34 -6.40 3.74 -10.53
N LYS A 35 -7.43 4.55 -10.29
CA LYS A 35 -8.72 4.48 -10.98
C LYS A 35 -9.10 5.90 -11.40
N THR A 36 -9.46 6.06 -12.66
CA THR A 36 -9.91 7.34 -13.20
C THR A 36 -11.39 7.25 -13.59
N GLY A 37 -12.14 8.30 -13.27
CA GLY A 37 -13.52 8.50 -13.68
C GLY A 37 -13.70 9.88 -14.30
N SER A 38 -14.72 10.01 -15.13
CA SER A 38 -15.13 11.29 -15.72
C SER A 38 -16.65 11.34 -15.79
N SER A 39 -17.22 12.49 -15.43
CA SER A 39 -18.64 12.75 -15.63
C SER A 39 -18.83 14.07 -16.38
N THR A 40 -19.74 14.05 -17.36
CA THR A 40 -20.11 15.25 -18.12
C THR A 40 -21.54 15.59 -17.72
N ILE A 41 -21.74 16.77 -17.17
CA ILE A 41 -23.06 17.28 -16.78
C ILE A 41 -23.51 18.28 -17.85
N GLU A 42 -24.68 18.09 -18.44
CA GLU A 42 -25.19 18.96 -19.49
C GLU A 42 -25.30 20.43 -19.00
N GLY A 43 -24.64 21.36 -19.68
CA GLY A 43 -24.55 22.77 -19.27
C GLY A 43 -23.50 23.09 -18.20
N LYS A 44 -22.74 22.11 -17.70
CA LYS A 44 -21.54 22.29 -16.87
C LYS A 44 -20.33 21.60 -17.54
N GLY A 45 -19.12 21.99 -17.17
CA GLY A 45 -17.90 21.36 -17.71
C GLY A 45 -17.76 19.88 -17.33
N THR A 46 -16.78 19.20 -17.90
CA THR A 46 -16.41 17.83 -17.52
C THR A 46 -15.71 17.83 -16.17
N GLU A 47 -16.19 17.02 -15.23
CA GLU A 47 -15.51 16.76 -13.96
C GLU A 47 -14.72 15.45 -14.05
N THR A 48 -13.44 15.51 -13.69
CA THR A 48 -12.58 14.32 -13.59
C THR A 48 -12.33 13.95 -12.14
N THR A 49 -12.42 12.66 -11.85
CA THR A 49 -12.10 12.08 -10.55
C THR A 49 -10.98 11.09 -10.72
N ARG A 50 -10.02 11.08 -9.79
CA ARG A 50 -8.97 10.06 -9.76
C ARG A 50 -8.75 9.59 -8.34
N GLU A 51 -8.59 8.29 -8.19
CA GLU A 51 -8.31 7.63 -6.93
C GLU A 51 -6.97 6.90 -7.06
N GLU A 52 -6.13 6.98 -6.02
CA GLU A 52 -4.85 6.28 -5.92
C GLU A 52 -4.78 5.43 -4.67
N TRP A 53 -4.15 4.26 -4.78
CA TRP A 53 -3.73 3.40 -3.68
C TRP A 53 -2.24 3.17 -3.78
N ILE A 54 -1.50 3.66 -2.78
CA ILE A 54 -0.04 3.61 -2.73
C ILE A 54 0.36 2.60 -1.65
N PHE A 55 0.85 1.43 -2.05
CA PHE A 55 1.27 0.36 -1.15
C PHE A 55 2.77 0.46 -0.86
N ASN A 56 3.14 0.37 0.43
CA ASN A 56 4.53 0.31 0.88
C ASN A 56 4.89 -1.06 1.47
N ASP A 57 6.19 -1.28 1.67
CA ASP A 57 6.82 -2.52 2.10
C ASP A 57 6.56 -2.87 3.58
N VAL A 58 5.98 -1.98 4.37
CA VAL A 58 5.72 -2.18 5.81
C VAL A 58 4.24 -2.45 6.13
N TYR A 59 3.49 -3.03 5.20
CA TYR A 59 2.07 -3.37 5.37
C TYR A 59 1.16 -2.17 5.62
N LEU A 60 1.61 -0.99 5.18
CA LEU A 60 0.87 0.25 5.21
C LEU A 60 0.73 0.81 3.79
N GLY A 61 -0.13 1.80 3.66
CA GLY A 61 -0.28 2.52 2.41
C GLY A 61 -1.11 3.77 2.58
N ARG A 62 -1.32 4.47 1.46
CA ARG A 62 -2.12 5.69 1.42
C ARG A 62 -3.11 5.65 0.27
N TYR A 63 -4.36 5.96 0.60
CA TYR A 63 -5.39 6.25 -0.37
C TYR A 63 -5.50 7.75 -0.58
N GLN A 64 -5.63 8.18 -1.83
CA GLN A 64 -5.81 9.58 -2.21
C GLN A 64 -6.92 9.71 -3.23
N SER A 65 -7.78 10.71 -3.06
CA SER A 65 -8.83 11.06 -4.01
C SER A 65 -8.63 12.47 -4.52
N TYR A 66 -8.75 12.63 -5.83
CA TYR A 66 -8.56 13.88 -6.55
C TYR A 66 -9.81 14.24 -7.33
N SER A 67 -10.14 15.54 -7.34
CA SER A 67 -11.13 16.14 -8.23
C SER A 67 -10.44 17.19 -9.08
N ASN A 68 -10.53 17.06 -10.41
CA ASN A 68 -9.90 17.98 -11.36
C ASN A 68 -8.41 18.23 -11.04
N SER A 69 -7.67 17.13 -10.79
CA SER A 69 -6.25 17.12 -10.41
C SER A 69 -5.91 17.76 -9.06
N LYS A 70 -6.90 18.12 -8.24
CA LYS A 70 -6.69 18.62 -6.88
C LYS A 70 -6.98 17.52 -5.87
N LEU A 71 -6.07 17.28 -4.93
CA LEU A 71 -6.31 16.38 -3.81
C LEU A 71 -7.48 16.90 -2.98
N VAL A 72 -8.53 16.09 -2.82
CA VAL A 72 -9.73 16.44 -2.04
C VAL A 72 -9.87 15.61 -0.78
N PHE A 73 -9.24 14.44 -0.73
CA PHE A 73 -9.28 13.56 0.42
C PHE A 73 -8.07 12.61 0.43
N TYR A 74 -7.61 12.21 1.61
CA TYR A 74 -6.66 11.10 1.77
C TYR A 74 -6.87 10.43 3.12
N THR A 75 -6.54 9.14 3.19
CA THR A 75 -6.38 8.40 4.44
C THR A 75 -5.26 7.39 4.28
N ASP A 76 -4.56 7.09 5.38
CA ASP A 76 -3.68 5.94 5.42
C ASP A 76 -4.50 4.66 5.55
N PHE A 77 -3.94 3.53 5.14
CA PHE A 77 -4.52 2.20 5.30
C PHE A 77 -3.47 1.19 5.73
N LYS A 78 -3.93 0.10 6.36
CA LYS A 78 -3.17 -1.13 6.55
C LYS A 78 -3.53 -2.12 5.47
N TRP A 79 -2.60 -3.00 5.13
CA TRP A 79 -2.91 -4.09 4.21
C TRP A 79 -2.30 -5.41 4.67
N SER A 80 -2.97 -6.50 4.31
CA SER A 80 -2.48 -7.88 4.52
C SER A 80 -2.74 -8.73 3.28
N PHE A 81 -1.99 -9.82 3.15
CA PHE A 81 -2.15 -10.79 2.07
C PHE A 81 -2.35 -12.18 2.64
N GLU A 82 -3.50 -12.78 2.35
CA GLU A 82 -3.87 -14.13 2.81
C GLU A 82 -4.57 -14.88 1.67
N ASN A 83 -4.15 -16.12 1.41
CA ASN A 83 -4.79 -17.01 0.43
C ASN A 83 -5.01 -16.38 -0.96
N GLY A 84 -4.02 -15.65 -1.50
CA GLY A 84 -4.12 -15.04 -2.83
C GLY A 84 -4.90 -13.72 -2.87
N THR A 85 -5.30 -13.21 -1.71
CA THR A 85 -6.20 -12.07 -1.60
C THR A 85 -5.61 -11.01 -0.67
N TYR A 86 -5.68 -9.75 -1.10
CA TYR A 86 -5.27 -8.61 -0.30
C TYR A 86 -6.48 -8.01 0.41
N THR A 87 -6.31 -7.67 1.68
CA THR A 87 -7.29 -6.90 2.46
C THR A 87 -6.71 -5.52 2.73
N ILE A 88 -7.48 -4.47 2.43
CA ILE A 88 -7.13 -3.08 2.68
C ILE A 88 -8.08 -2.56 3.75
N ILE A 89 -7.51 -2.12 4.87
CA ILE A 89 -8.24 -1.60 6.03
C ILE A 89 -7.91 -0.12 6.19
N TYR A 90 -8.88 0.75 5.97
CA TYR A 90 -8.66 2.19 6.01
C TYR A 90 -8.64 2.72 7.44
N GLY A 91 -7.81 3.74 7.68
CA GLY A 91 -7.77 4.43 8.96
C GLY A 91 -8.99 5.32 9.21
N ASP A 92 -9.64 5.79 8.14
CA ASP A 92 -10.85 6.60 8.20
C ASP A 92 -12.11 5.70 8.11
N PRO A 93 -13.00 5.72 9.12
CA PRO A 93 -14.20 4.88 9.16
C PRO A 93 -15.25 5.25 8.09
N GLN A 94 -15.09 6.37 7.39
CA GLN A 94 -15.95 6.74 6.26
C GLN A 94 -15.57 6.00 4.97
N VAL A 95 -14.41 5.37 4.92
CA VAL A 95 -13.94 4.58 3.76
C VAL A 95 -14.16 3.11 4.06
N THR A 96 -14.89 2.44 3.17
CA THR A 96 -15.18 1.00 3.32
C THR A 96 -13.95 0.18 2.98
N ASP A 97 -13.54 -0.66 3.94
CA ASP A 97 -12.52 -1.69 3.74
C ASP A 97 -12.83 -2.56 2.51
N VAL A 98 -11.77 -2.99 1.82
CA VAL A 98 -11.93 -3.68 0.55
C VAL A 98 -10.99 -4.87 0.45
N THR A 99 -11.48 -5.89 -0.24
CA THR A 99 -10.73 -7.12 -0.52
C THR A 99 -10.53 -7.22 -2.03
N VAL A 100 -9.28 -7.41 -2.46
CA VAL A 100 -8.89 -7.42 -3.88
C VAL A 100 -7.92 -8.55 -4.20
N SER A 101 -7.87 -8.94 -5.47
CA SER A 101 -6.90 -9.91 -5.99
C SER A 101 -6.08 -9.28 -7.10
N LEU A 102 -4.78 -9.60 -7.13
CA LEU A 102 -3.85 -9.14 -8.16
C LEU A 102 -3.93 -10.03 -9.40
N VAL A 103 -4.17 -9.43 -10.56
CA VAL A 103 -4.19 -10.11 -11.85
C VAL A 103 -3.04 -9.59 -12.72
N LYS A 104 -1.94 -10.36 -12.78
CA LYS A 104 -0.71 -10.00 -13.50
C LYS A 104 -0.75 -10.27 -15.01
N ALA A 105 -1.75 -11.01 -15.49
CA ALA A 105 -1.83 -11.43 -16.91
C ALA A 105 -2.35 -10.32 -17.85
N GLN A 106 -2.59 -9.11 -17.34
CA GLN A 106 -3.07 -7.96 -18.10
C GLN A 106 -2.00 -6.88 -18.15
N ASP A 107 -2.06 -6.04 -19.19
CA ASP A 107 -1.21 -4.87 -19.36
C ASP A 107 -2.10 -3.63 -19.57
N PRO A 108 -2.23 -2.73 -18.57
CA PRO A 108 -1.58 -2.78 -17.25
C PRO A 108 -2.13 -3.90 -16.35
N GLU A 109 -1.36 -4.31 -15.34
CA GLU A 109 -1.85 -5.22 -14.29
C GLU A 109 -3.06 -4.60 -13.57
N ILE A 110 -3.94 -5.43 -13.01
CA ILE A 110 -5.15 -4.96 -12.32
C ILE A 110 -5.27 -5.52 -10.90
N LEU A 111 -5.85 -4.71 -10.01
CA LEU A 111 -6.53 -5.17 -8.80
C LEU A 111 -8.00 -5.41 -9.14
N ALA A 112 -8.51 -6.60 -8.83
CA ALA A 112 -9.89 -7.00 -9.09
C ALA A 112 -10.66 -7.24 -7.79
N LEU A 113 -11.93 -6.86 -7.77
CA LEU A 113 -12.88 -7.19 -6.70
C LEU A 113 -13.32 -8.66 -6.81
N GLY A 114 -13.93 -9.20 -5.74
CA GLY A 114 -14.40 -10.59 -5.71
C GLY A 114 -15.45 -10.96 -6.78
N ASN A 115 -16.11 -9.97 -7.38
CA ASN A 115 -17.03 -10.15 -8.52
C ASN A 115 -16.32 -10.08 -9.89
N GLY A 116 -14.99 -9.95 -9.92
CA GLY A 116 -14.18 -9.83 -11.13
C GLY A 116 -14.10 -8.44 -11.74
N SER A 117 -14.81 -7.45 -11.19
CA SER A 117 -14.71 -6.07 -11.69
C SER A 117 -13.37 -5.43 -11.33
N VAL A 118 -12.90 -4.54 -12.20
CA VAL A 118 -11.64 -3.82 -12.01
C VAL A 118 -11.81 -2.82 -10.87
N PHE A 119 -10.96 -2.97 -9.84
CA PHE A 119 -10.85 -2.02 -8.73
C PHE A 119 -9.94 -0.85 -9.09
N ALA A 120 -8.71 -1.17 -9.52
CA ALA A 120 -7.69 -0.21 -9.93
C ALA A 120 -6.69 -0.86 -10.89
N THR A 121 -5.99 -0.04 -11.68
CA THR A 121 -4.95 -0.47 -12.62
C THR A 121 -3.58 0.01 -12.15
N ARG A 122 -2.53 -0.73 -12.49
CA ARG A 122 -1.14 -0.34 -12.20
C ARG A 122 -0.79 0.97 -12.91
N GLU A 123 -0.05 1.85 -12.22
CA GLU A 123 0.63 3.00 -12.85
C GLU A 123 2.02 2.67 -13.40
#